data_AF-A0A4U3CD58-F1
#
_entry.id   AF-A0A4U3CD58-F1
#
_cell.length_a   1.000
_cell.length_b   1.000
_cell.length_c   1.000
_cell.angle_alpha   90.00
_cell.angle_beta   90.00
_cell.angle_gamma   90.00
#
_symmetry.space_group_name_H-M   'P 1'
#
loop_
_entity.id
_entity.type
_entity.pdbx_description
1 polymer ?
#
loop_
_entity_poly.entity_id
_entity_poly.type
_entity_poly.pdbx_seq_one_letter_code
_entity_poly.pdbx_strand_id
1 'polypeptide(L)'
;MSNVVIPPLLGLAQVDVETALEELARARDRVYFAPEADAAAADEYYRGVPPEELGDLVRRTHRRTPAYKPARELYPWVDLQPDGTLCSLYSGHRWDPEELIHADEAVARARAHFSARLAVLGARDAAAVEEEMAAALPFNCEHVVPQSWFGKSEPMRGDLHHLFACESRCNSFRSNTPYAEFADFPVTQRAGGIAAVIRSECGKSEGNGFEPVHGKGAAARAVFYFLLRYPGLVEAGEMPPERTEMLVAWHEADPVTDWERHRNAAIFERQGNRNPFIDDPALAAAPRPAAAAGRRH
;
A
#
# COMPACT_ATOMS: atom_id res chain seq x y z
N MET A 1 -16.12 28.77 -26.73
CA MET A 1 -16.09 27.35 -26.34
C MET A 1 -14.66 27.05 -25.92
N SER A 2 -14.40 26.94 -24.61
CA SER A 2 -13.05 26.61 -24.13
C SER A 2 -12.74 25.16 -24.50
N ASN A 3 -11.70 24.96 -25.32
CA ASN A 3 -11.07 23.66 -25.47
C ASN A 3 -10.47 23.28 -24.11
N VAL A 4 -11.15 22.44 -23.36
CA VAL A 4 -10.55 21.76 -22.21
C VAL A 4 -9.56 20.76 -22.79
N VAL A 5 -8.28 21.13 -22.78
CA VAL A 5 -7.19 20.18 -23.02
C VAL A 5 -7.21 19.23 -21.82
N ILE A 6 -7.61 17.98 -22.04
CA ILE A 6 -7.46 16.93 -21.03
C ILE A 6 -5.94 16.71 -20.88
N PRO A 7 -5.33 17.05 -19.74
CA PRO A 7 -3.91 16.78 -19.55
C PRO A 7 -3.67 15.27 -19.67
N PRO A 8 -2.56 14.83 -20.28
CA PRO A 8 -2.24 13.41 -20.32
C PRO A 8 -2.22 12.90 -18.88
N LEU A 9 -2.98 11.84 -18.61
CA LEU A 9 -2.92 11.13 -17.35
C LEU A 9 -1.44 10.82 -17.08
N LEU A 10 -0.93 11.29 -15.93
CA LEU A 10 0.43 11.02 -15.43
C LEU A 10 0.54 9.52 -15.10
N GLY A 11 0.59 8.70 -16.15
CA GLY A 11 0.68 7.26 -16.08
C GLY A 11 2.12 6.77 -16.04
N LEU A 12 2.25 5.44 -16.04
CA LEU A 12 3.53 4.75 -16.22
C LEU A 12 4.00 4.94 -17.68
N ALA A 13 5.14 5.61 -17.86
CA ALA A 13 5.76 5.82 -19.17
C ALA A 13 6.75 4.70 -19.50
N GLN A 14 7.12 4.56 -20.77
CA GLN A 14 8.10 3.56 -21.20
C GLN A 14 9.46 3.71 -20.46
N VAL A 15 9.92 4.94 -20.26
CA VAL A 15 11.14 5.22 -19.49
C VAL A 15 11.04 4.75 -18.03
N ASP A 16 9.84 4.76 -17.44
CA ASP A 16 9.63 4.25 -16.09
C ASP A 16 9.83 2.73 -16.04
N VAL A 17 9.35 2.01 -17.06
CA VAL A 17 9.50 0.55 -17.21
C VAL A 17 10.95 0.16 -17.46
N GLU A 18 11.63 0.85 -18.38
CA GLU A 18 13.06 0.62 -18.65
C GLU A 18 13.89 0.81 -17.38
N THR A 19 13.64 1.89 -16.64
CA THR A 19 14.35 2.16 -15.38
C THR A 19 14.00 1.13 -14.30
N ALA A 20 12.76 0.64 -14.25
CA ALA A 20 12.34 -0.41 -13.34
C ALA A 20 13.07 -1.73 -13.61
N LEU A 21 13.17 -2.15 -14.88
CA LEU A 21 13.87 -3.38 -15.27
C LEU A 21 15.37 -3.29 -15.01
N GLU A 22 15.99 -2.13 -15.26
CA GLU A 22 17.39 -1.90 -14.88
C GLU A 22 17.62 -2.00 -13.37
N GLU A 23 16.71 -1.44 -12.57
CA GLU A 23 16.80 -1.53 -11.12
C GLU A 23 16.62 -2.97 -10.62
N LEU A 24 15.66 -3.70 -11.18
CA LEU A 24 15.43 -5.11 -10.88
C LEU A 24 16.67 -5.96 -11.25
N ALA A 25 17.31 -5.68 -12.38
CA ALA A 25 18.54 -6.35 -12.76
C ALA A 25 19.66 -6.10 -11.74
N ARG A 26 19.83 -4.85 -11.27
CA ARG A 26 20.80 -4.50 -10.23
C ARG A 26 20.46 -5.14 -8.89
N ALA A 27 19.18 -5.31 -8.55
CA ALA A 27 18.73 -5.88 -7.28
C ALA A 27 19.28 -7.29 -7.04
N ARG A 28 19.52 -8.07 -8.10
CA ARG A 28 20.07 -9.44 -8.02
C ARG A 28 21.47 -9.50 -7.39
N ASP A 29 22.25 -8.43 -7.53
CA ASP A 29 23.62 -8.35 -7.00
C ASP A 29 23.71 -7.52 -5.71
N ARG A 30 22.59 -6.95 -5.24
CA ARG A 30 22.55 -6.17 -3.99
C ARG A 30 22.50 -7.10 -2.79
N VAL A 31 23.12 -6.67 -1.69
CA VAL A 31 22.82 -7.23 -0.37
C VAL A 31 21.34 -6.96 -0.11
N TYR A 32 20.55 -8.03 0.05
CA TYR A 32 19.11 -7.93 0.26
C TYR A 32 18.79 -7.10 1.49
N PHE A 33 19.34 -7.48 2.65
CA PHE A 33 19.13 -6.77 3.90
C PHE A 33 20.38 -6.80 4.77
N ALA A 34 20.73 -5.66 5.36
CA ALA A 34 21.90 -5.46 6.21
C ALA A 34 21.44 -5.03 7.63
N PRO A 35 21.18 -5.98 8.55
CA PRO A 35 20.48 -5.70 9.80
C PRO A 35 21.21 -4.70 10.70
N GLU A 36 22.53 -4.77 10.81
CA GLU A 36 23.30 -3.85 11.66
C GLU A 36 23.29 -2.42 11.12
N ALA A 37 23.37 -2.28 9.79
CA ALA A 37 23.32 -0.97 9.14
C ALA A 37 21.92 -0.36 9.23
N ASP A 38 20.88 -1.17 9.09
CA ASP A 38 19.49 -0.73 9.22
C ASP A 38 19.16 -0.31 10.67
N ALA A 39 19.60 -1.09 11.66
CA ALA A 39 19.45 -0.73 13.08
C ALA A 39 20.15 0.61 13.40
N ALA A 40 21.39 0.81 12.92
CA ALA A 40 22.10 2.08 13.10
C ALA A 40 21.39 3.25 12.40
N ALA A 41 20.79 3.02 11.22
CA ALA A 41 20.01 4.03 10.51
C ALA A 41 18.72 4.39 11.25
N ALA A 42 18.03 3.40 11.84
CA ALA A 42 16.86 3.63 12.69
C ALA A 42 17.24 4.43 13.95
N ASP A 43 18.31 4.05 14.65
CA ASP A 43 18.80 4.76 15.84
C ASP A 43 19.15 6.22 15.54
N GLU A 44 19.79 6.50 14.40
CA GLU A 44 20.04 7.87 13.93
C GLU A 44 18.75 8.61 13.63
N TYR A 45 17.82 7.97 12.90
CA TYR A 45 16.57 8.58 12.46
C TYR A 45 15.67 9.01 13.62
N TYR A 46 15.63 8.22 14.70
CA TYR A 46 14.83 8.48 15.89
C TYR A 46 15.60 9.22 17.00
N ARG A 47 16.88 9.53 16.81
CA ARG A 47 17.73 10.11 17.88
C ARG A 47 17.13 11.38 18.46
N GLY A 48 16.83 11.33 19.76
CA GLY A 48 16.31 12.47 20.51
C GLY A 48 14.87 12.84 20.17
N VAL A 49 14.14 11.97 19.46
CA VAL A 49 12.72 12.17 19.13
C VAL A 49 11.87 11.37 20.12
N PRO A 50 11.06 12.02 20.95
CA PRO A 50 10.17 11.30 21.85
C PRO A 50 8.95 10.73 21.10
N PRO A 51 8.24 9.72 21.64
CA PRO A 51 7.12 9.04 20.97
C PRO A 51 6.02 9.98 20.46
N GLU A 52 5.70 11.05 21.19
CA GLU A 52 4.69 12.04 20.83
C GLU A 52 5.05 12.87 19.58
N GLU A 53 6.34 12.97 19.24
CA GLU A 53 6.83 13.71 18.08
C GLU A 53 7.03 12.83 16.84
N LEU A 54 6.80 11.51 16.94
CA LEU A 54 6.96 10.59 15.81
C LEU A 54 6.11 10.99 14.61
N GLY A 55 4.88 11.48 14.84
CA GLY A 55 4.01 11.98 13.78
C GLY A 55 4.63 13.15 13.00
N ASP A 56 5.29 14.07 13.69
CA ASP A 56 5.97 15.20 13.05
C ASP A 56 7.27 14.77 12.39
N LEU A 57 7.98 13.78 12.94
CA LEU A 57 9.17 13.19 12.34
C LEU A 57 8.84 12.55 10.99
N VAL A 58 7.85 11.66 10.92
CA VAL A 58 7.50 10.98 9.67
C VAL A 58 6.97 11.96 8.62
N ARG A 59 6.30 13.06 9.03
CA ARG A 59 5.86 14.12 8.12
C ARG A 59 7.02 14.92 7.55
N ARG A 60 7.90 15.44 8.40
CA ARG A 60 9.01 16.33 7.97
C ARG A 60 10.11 15.62 7.20
N THR A 61 10.22 14.29 7.37
CA THR A 61 11.25 13.47 6.71
C THR A 61 10.79 12.79 5.43
N HIS A 62 9.49 12.83 5.10
CA HIS A 62 8.97 12.41 3.80
C HIS A 62 9.35 13.47 2.73
N ARG A 63 10.62 13.47 2.34
CA ARG A 63 11.27 14.48 1.48
C ARG A 63 11.00 14.25 0.00
N ARG A 64 10.78 13.01 -0.40
CA ARG A 64 10.41 12.64 -1.77
C ARG A 64 9.06 11.95 -1.74
N THR A 65 8.10 12.51 -2.47
CA THR A 65 6.73 11.98 -2.59
C THR A 65 6.58 11.36 -3.98
N PRO A 66 6.92 10.07 -4.16
CA PRO A 66 6.78 9.41 -5.45
C PRO A 66 5.31 9.43 -5.89
N ALA A 67 5.07 9.54 -7.20
CA ALA A 67 3.73 9.35 -7.75
C ALA A 67 3.34 7.87 -7.68
N TYR A 68 2.04 7.57 -7.68
CA TYR A 68 1.55 6.19 -7.72
C TYR A 68 1.94 5.45 -9.03
N LYS A 69 3.13 4.82 -9.00
CA LYS A 69 3.70 4.01 -10.07
C LYS A 69 4.36 2.74 -9.49
N PRO A 70 3.58 1.74 -9.07
CA PRO A 70 4.10 0.55 -8.41
C PRO A 70 5.20 -0.18 -9.20
N ALA A 71 5.05 -0.29 -10.52
CA ALA A 71 6.06 -0.86 -11.41
C ALA A 71 7.43 -0.16 -11.32
N ARG A 72 7.45 1.16 -11.07
CA ARG A 72 8.68 1.94 -10.95
C ARG A 72 9.22 1.99 -9.52
N GLU A 73 8.32 2.12 -8.55
CA GLU A 73 8.67 2.53 -7.19
C GLU A 73 8.66 1.38 -6.18
N LEU A 74 7.90 0.31 -6.45
CA LEU A 74 7.62 -0.77 -5.50
C LEU A 74 8.27 -2.09 -5.93
N TYR A 75 7.92 -2.59 -7.11
CA TYR A 75 8.27 -3.95 -7.56
C TYR A 75 9.77 -4.22 -7.75
N PRO A 76 10.59 -3.28 -8.27
CA PRO A 76 11.98 -3.59 -8.62
C PRO A 76 12.91 -3.82 -7.43
N TRP A 77 12.53 -3.36 -6.23
CA TRP A 77 13.41 -3.43 -5.06
C TRP A 77 12.66 -3.45 -3.75
N VAL A 78 11.75 -2.49 -3.53
CA VAL A 78 11.11 -2.29 -2.23
C VAL A 78 10.41 -3.56 -1.78
N ASP A 79 9.54 -4.10 -2.63
CA ASP A 79 8.67 -5.22 -2.23
C ASP A 79 9.24 -6.60 -2.56
N LEU A 80 10.49 -6.65 -3.02
CA LEU A 80 11.14 -7.92 -3.28
C LEU A 80 11.29 -8.73 -2.01
N GLN A 81 11.11 -10.02 -2.15
CA GLN A 81 11.34 -11.04 -1.13
C GLN A 81 12.81 -11.48 -1.18
N PRO A 82 13.34 -12.19 -0.16
CA PRO A 82 14.74 -12.61 -0.14
C PRO A 82 15.15 -13.50 -1.32
N ASP A 83 14.19 -14.19 -1.93
CA ASP A 83 14.37 -15.04 -3.11
C ASP A 83 14.26 -14.28 -4.44
N GLY A 84 14.10 -12.95 -4.40
CA GLY A 84 13.95 -12.09 -5.58
C GLY A 84 12.56 -12.09 -6.20
N THR A 85 11.58 -12.76 -5.60
CA THR A 85 10.18 -12.75 -6.06
C THR A 85 9.38 -11.60 -5.42
N LEU A 86 8.20 -11.33 -5.95
CA LEU A 86 7.16 -10.58 -5.23
C LEU A 86 6.21 -11.54 -4.53
N CYS A 87 5.67 -11.14 -3.40
CA CYS A 87 4.66 -11.90 -2.67
C CYS A 87 3.40 -11.05 -2.52
N SER A 88 2.26 -11.57 -3.00
CA SER A 88 0.97 -10.91 -2.82
C SER A 88 0.63 -10.78 -1.34
N LEU A 89 0.27 -9.56 -0.91
CA LEU A 89 -0.04 -9.28 0.50
C LEU A 89 -1.13 -10.21 1.05
N TYR A 90 -2.20 -10.42 0.30
CA TYR A 90 -3.38 -11.15 0.79
C TYR A 90 -3.34 -12.64 0.49
N SER A 91 -2.78 -13.03 -0.66
CA SER A 91 -2.79 -14.43 -1.10
C SER A 91 -1.51 -15.20 -0.92
N GLY A 92 -0.41 -14.52 -0.60
CA GLY A 92 0.91 -15.14 -0.52
C GLY A 92 1.41 -15.66 -1.88
N HIS A 93 0.68 -15.40 -2.97
CA HIS A 93 1.08 -15.84 -4.31
C HIS A 93 2.41 -15.19 -4.69
N ARG A 94 3.32 -16.02 -5.21
CA ARG A 94 4.66 -15.60 -5.65
C ARG A 94 4.62 -15.22 -7.11
N TRP A 95 5.13 -14.05 -7.42
CA TRP A 95 5.21 -13.54 -8.78
C TRP A 95 6.65 -13.25 -9.19
N ASP A 96 6.93 -13.42 -10.48
CA ASP A 96 8.10 -12.80 -11.10
C ASP A 96 7.89 -11.27 -11.15
N PRO A 97 8.81 -10.46 -10.59
CA PRO A 97 8.70 -9.01 -10.64
C PRO A 97 8.64 -8.45 -12.07
N GLU A 98 9.33 -9.08 -13.03
CA GLU A 98 9.32 -8.65 -14.43
C GLU A 98 7.93 -8.83 -15.06
N GLU A 99 7.22 -9.92 -14.71
CA GLU A 99 5.84 -10.16 -15.13
C GLU A 99 4.88 -9.07 -14.61
N LEU A 100 5.00 -8.66 -13.35
CA LEU A 100 4.16 -7.58 -12.79
C LEU A 100 4.46 -6.22 -13.41
N ILE A 101 5.73 -5.92 -13.67
CA ILE A 101 6.15 -4.67 -14.32
C ILE A 101 5.50 -4.59 -15.72
N HIS A 102 5.57 -5.66 -16.50
CA HIS A 102 4.94 -5.69 -17.83
C HIS A 102 3.41 -5.74 -17.78
N ALA A 103 2.81 -6.34 -16.76
CA ALA A 103 1.37 -6.31 -16.55
C ALA A 103 0.87 -4.87 -16.29
N ASP A 104 1.55 -4.13 -15.41
CA ASP A 104 1.21 -2.73 -15.14
C ASP A 104 1.49 -1.82 -16.36
N GLU A 105 2.52 -2.13 -17.15
CA GLU A 105 2.77 -1.46 -18.44
C GLU A 105 1.60 -1.70 -19.43
N ALA A 106 1.11 -2.94 -19.54
CA ALA A 106 -0.03 -3.26 -20.39
C ALA A 106 -1.30 -2.51 -19.95
N VAL A 107 -1.55 -2.42 -18.64
CA VAL A 107 -2.62 -1.61 -18.06
C VAL A 107 -2.44 -0.13 -18.41
N ALA A 108 -1.24 0.43 -18.26
CA ALA A 108 -0.97 1.82 -18.58
C ALA A 108 -1.20 2.14 -20.07
N ARG A 109 -0.78 1.24 -20.98
CA ARG A 109 -1.07 1.36 -22.42
C ARG A 109 -2.56 1.31 -22.72
N ALA A 110 -3.29 0.39 -22.08
CA ALA A 110 -4.75 0.28 -22.25
C ALA A 110 -5.48 1.54 -21.77
N ARG A 111 -5.07 2.10 -20.61
CA ARG A 111 -5.58 3.37 -20.08
C ARG A 111 -5.31 4.54 -21.04
N ALA A 112 -4.09 4.63 -21.58
CA ALA A 112 -3.72 5.67 -22.55
C ALA A 112 -4.57 5.58 -23.83
N HIS A 113 -4.78 4.38 -24.36
CA HIS A 113 -5.62 4.17 -25.55
C HIS A 113 -7.09 4.54 -25.29
N PHE A 114 -7.63 4.15 -24.13
CA PHE A 114 -8.99 4.51 -23.72
C PHE A 114 -9.16 6.03 -23.60
N SER A 115 -8.23 6.70 -22.92
CA SER A 115 -8.21 8.16 -22.78
C SER A 115 -8.13 8.88 -24.13
N ALA A 116 -7.28 8.41 -25.05
CA ALA A 116 -7.15 8.99 -26.38
C ALA A 116 -8.46 8.86 -27.18
N ARG A 117 -9.15 7.72 -27.08
CA ARG A 117 -10.44 7.50 -27.74
C ARG A 117 -11.54 8.41 -27.19
N LEU A 118 -11.58 8.63 -25.87
CA LEU A 118 -12.56 9.52 -25.26
C LEU A 118 -12.32 11.00 -25.57
N ALA A 119 -11.06 11.42 -25.67
CA ALA A 119 -10.71 12.77 -26.11
C ALA A 119 -11.27 13.08 -27.51
N VAL A 120 -11.22 12.09 -28.43
CA VAL A 120 -11.82 12.22 -29.77
C VAL A 120 -13.35 12.30 -29.71
N LEU A 121 -13.99 11.59 -28.77
CA LEU A 121 -15.44 11.54 -28.62
C LEU A 121 -16.03 12.73 -27.83
N GLY A 122 -15.19 13.63 -27.31
CA GLY A 122 -15.64 14.83 -26.60
C GLY A 122 -16.37 14.54 -25.28
N ALA A 123 -15.95 13.50 -24.55
CA ALA A 123 -16.51 13.15 -23.24
C ALA A 123 -16.44 14.35 -22.26
N ARG A 124 -17.53 14.58 -21.51
CA ARG A 124 -17.75 15.84 -20.78
C ARG A 124 -17.27 15.84 -19.32
N ASP A 125 -16.80 14.71 -18.80
CA ASP A 125 -16.28 14.60 -17.44
C ASP A 125 -15.03 13.69 -17.40
N ALA A 126 -13.85 14.32 -17.37
CA ALA A 126 -12.58 13.60 -17.33
C ALA A 126 -12.35 12.87 -16.00
N ALA A 127 -12.92 13.35 -14.90
CA ALA A 127 -12.73 12.76 -13.57
C ALA A 127 -13.54 11.47 -13.42
N ALA A 128 -14.81 11.48 -13.85
CA ALA A 128 -15.64 10.27 -13.87
C ALA A 128 -15.04 9.19 -14.78
N VAL A 129 -14.52 9.58 -15.94
CA VAL A 129 -13.82 8.70 -16.87
C VAL A 129 -12.57 8.08 -16.24
N GLU A 130 -11.76 8.88 -15.55
CA GLU A 130 -10.57 8.38 -14.86
C GLU A 130 -10.93 7.35 -13.78
N GLU A 131 -12.00 7.62 -13.02
CA GLU A 131 -12.49 6.72 -11.98
C GLU A 131 -12.96 5.37 -12.54
N GLU A 132 -13.83 5.39 -13.56
CA GLU A 132 -14.31 4.16 -14.20
C GLU A 132 -13.14 3.36 -14.80
N MET A 133 -12.21 4.05 -15.44
CA MET A 133 -11.03 3.42 -16.04
C MET A 133 -10.10 2.82 -14.98
N ALA A 134 -9.86 3.52 -13.86
CA ALA A 134 -9.04 3.01 -12.78
C ALA A 134 -9.65 1.76 -12.13
N ALA A 135 -10.98 1.71 -12.01
CA ALA A 135 -11.72 0.55 -11.53
C ALA A 135 -11.71 -0.62 -12.52
N ALA A 136 -11.82 -0.35 -13.83
CA ALA A 136 -11.84 -1.39 -14.87
C ALA A 136 -10.45 -1.96 -15.19
N LEU A 137 -9.40 -1.16 -15.01
CA LEU A 137 -8.02 -1.51 -15.36
C LEU A 137 -7.09 -1.23 -14.17
N PRO A 138 -7.22 -1.92 -13.02
CA PRO A 138 -6.38 -1.67 -11.84
C PRO A 138 -4.94 -2.18 -12.05
N PHE A 139 -3.99 -1.56 -11.33
CA PHE A 139 -2.62 -2.09 -11.21
C PHE A 139 -2.56 -3.23 -10.17
N ASN A 140 -1.51 -4.05 -10.22
CA ASN A 140 -1.29 -5.15 -9.28
C ASN A 140 -0.69 -4.68 -7.94
N CYS A 141 -1.32 -3.66 -7.35
CA CYS A 141 -0.89 -3.03 -6.11
C CYS A 141 -2.09 -2.74 -5.20
N GLU A 142 -1.99 -3.18 -3.96
CA GLU A 142 -2.92 -2.88 -2.87
C GLU A 142 -2.57 -1.54 -2.21
N HIS A 143 -3.61 -0.75 -1.90
CA HIS A 143 -3.54 0.36 -0.95
C HIS A 143 -4.17 -0.10 0.36
N VAL A 144 -3.35 -0.43 1.35
CA VAL A 144 -3.85 -0.99 2.62
C VAL A 144 -4.87 -0.07 3.29
N VAL A 145 -4.67 1.25 3.21
CA VAL A 145 -5.72 2.24 3.50
C VAL A 145 -6.44 2.59 2.19
N PRO A 146 -7.77 2.36 2.07
CA PRO A 146 -8.50 2.59 0.82
C PRO A 146 -8.32 4.01 0.28
N GLN A 147 -8.07 4.12 -1.03
CA GLN A 147 -7.89 5.42 -1.67
C GLN A 147 -9.11 6.34 -1.53
N SER A 148 -10.31 5.76 -1.39
CA SER A 148 -11.55 6.53 -1.18
C SER A 148 -11.55 7.32 0.13
N TRP A 149 -10.85 6.86 1.17
CA TRP A 149 -10.84 7.50 2.49
C TRP A 149 -10.07 8.83 2.49
N PHE A 150 -9.12 9.00 1.55
CA PHE A 150 -8.31 10.22 1.43
C PHE A 150 -8.48 10.92 0.06
N GLY A 151 -9.55 10.61 -0.66
CA GLY A 151 -9.88 11.25 -1.94
C GLY A 151 -8.84 11.00 -3.05
N LYS A 152 -8.11 9.88 -2.99
CA LYS A 152 -7.07 9.50 -3.98
C LYS A 152 -5.96 10.56 -4.15
N SER A 153 -5.78 11.44 -3.15
CA SER A 153 -4.85 12.57 -3.22
C SER A 153 -3.39 12.15 -3.02
N GLU A 154 -2.48 12.84 -3.68
CA GLU A 154 -1.04 12.80 -3.35
C GLU A 154 -0.75 13.69 -2.13
N PRO A 155 0.24 13.36 -1.29
CA PRO A 155 1.22 12.27 -1.44
C PRO A 155 0.75 10.92 -0.89
N MET A 156 -0.48 10.81 -0.38
CA MET A 156 -0.99 9.57 0.23
C MET A 156 -1.03 8.44 -0.79
N ARG A 157 -1.48 8.71 -2.02
CA ARG A 157 -1.64 7.68 -3.06
C ARG A 157 -0.33 7.00 -3.45
N GLY A 158 0.79 7.73 -3.46
CA GLY A 158 2.12 7.21 -3.78
C GLY A 158 3.00 6.80 -2.58
N ASP A 159 2.55 6.97 -1.33
CA ASP A 159 3.37 6.64 -0.16
C ASP A 159 3.58 5.12 -0.01
N LEU A 160 4.81 4.64 -0.25
CA LEU A 160 5.15 3.22 -0.35
C LEU A 160 4.94 2.43 0.96
N HIS A 161 4.87 3.11 2.12
CA HIS A 161 4.63 2.46 3.41
C HIS A 161 3.24 1.82 3.54
N HIS A 162 2.30 2.11 2.64
CA HIS A 162 1.01 1.42 2.58
C HIS A 162 0.66 0.83 1.20
N LEU A 163 1.65 0.71 0.31
CA LEU A 163 1.52 0.07 -1.01
C LEU A 163 2.15 -1.32 -1.02
N PHE A 164 1.43 -2.34 -1.47
CA PHE A 164 1.94 -3.72 -1.51
C PHE A 164 1.60 -4.38 -2.84
N ALA A 165 2.49 -5.24 -3.35
CA ALA A 165 2.17 -6.12 -4.47
C ALA A 165 0.95 -6.96 -4.11
N CYS A 166 -0.05 -6.97 -4.98
CA CYS A 166 -1.29 -7.71 -4.79
C CYS A 166 -2.00 -7.82 -6.13
N GLU A 167 -2.34 -9.03 -6.56
CA GLU A 167 -3.07 -9.21 -7.81
C GLU A 167 -4.40 -8.46 -7.78
N SER A 168 -4.75 -7.90 -8.95
CA SER A 168 -6.03 -7.20 -9.14
C SER A 168 -7.23 -8.00 -8.64
N ARG A 169 -7.22 -9.34 -8.75
CA ARG A 169 -8.29 -10.20 -8.26
C ARG A 169 -8.54 -10.08 -6.75
N CYS A 170 -7.49 -10.04 -5.92
CA CYS A 170 -7.62 -9.94 -4.47
C CYS A 170 -7.83 -8.49 -4.03
N ASN A 171 -7.12 -7.53 -4.64
CA ASN A 171 -7.35 -6.11 -4.43
C ASN A 171 -8.81 -5.72 -4.74
N SER A 172 -9.34 -6.10 -5.91
CA SER A 172 -10.75 -5.86 -6.27
C SER A 172 -11.74 -6.62 -5.38
N PHE A 173 -11.36 -7.79 -4.83
CA PHE A 173 -12.21 -8.51 -3.88
C PHE A 173 -12.29 -7.81 -2.51
N ARG A 174 -11.17 -7.20 -2.07
CA ARG A 174 -11.12 -6.37 -0.88
C ARG A 174 -11.83 -5.02 -1.07
N SER A 175 -11.77 -4.44 -2.27
CA SER A 175 -12.42 -3.18 -2.63
C SER A 175 -12.01 -2.02 -1.69
N ASN A 176 -12.97 -1.24 -1.18
CA ASN A 176 -12.76 -0.27 -0.11
C ASN A 176 -13.23 -0.78 1.26
N THR A 177 -13.47 -2.08 1.38
CA THR A 177 -14.01 -2.68 2.60
C THR A 177 -12.96 -2.60 3.72
N PRO A 178 -13.34 -2.09 4.91
CA PRO A 178 -12.43 -2.01 6.03
C PRO A 178 -12.08 -3.40 6.56
N TYR A 179 -10.95 -3.50 7.25
CA TYR A 179 -10.55 -4.76 7.87
C TYR A 179 -11.49 -5.18 9.00
N ALA A 180 -11.71 -6.49 9.10
CA ALA A 180 -12.49 -7.15 10.14
C ALA A 180 -11.87 -8.52 10.45
N GLU A 181 -12.19 -9.07 11.62
CA GLU A 181 -11.88 -10.45 12.02
C GLU A 181 -13.19 -11.24 12.07
N PHE A 182 -13.19 -12.43 11.47
CA PHE A 182 -14.29 -13.36 11.44
C PHE A 182 -13.90 -14.61 12.24
N ALA A 183 -14.70 -14.94 13.26
CA ALA A 183 -14.43 -16.07 14.15
C ALA A 183 -14.38 -17.44 13.44
N ASP A 184 -14.92 -17.53 12.22
CA ASP A 184 -14.95 -18.72 11.37
C ASP A 184 -13.85 -18.74 10.29
N PHE A 185 -12.87 -17.82 10.35
CA PHE A 185 -11.78 -17.69 9.36
C PHE A 185 -10.39 -17.67 10.02
N PRO A 186 -9.33 -18.22 9.38
CA PRO A 186 -9.33 -18.95 8.12
C PRO A 186 -10.03 -20.31 8.24
N VAL A 187 -10.79 -20.69 7.20
CA VAL A 187 -11.54 -21.96 7.23
C VAL A 187 -10.56 -23.14 7.11
N THR A 188 -10.47 -23.97 8.16
CA THR A 188 -9.58 -25.15 8.20
C THR A 188 -10.11 -26.35 7.41
N GLN A 189 -11.36 -26.30 6.94
CA GLN A 189 -11.98 -27.32 6.09
C GLN A 189 -12.64 -26.67 4.87
N ARG A 190 -12.37 -27.16 3.66
CA ARG A 190 -13.03 -26.69 2.43
C ARG A 190 -14.55 -26.92 2.55
N ALA A 191 -15.29 -25.91 3.00
CA ALA A 191 -16.74 -25.92 2.96
C ALA A 191 -17.18 -25.90 1.49
N GLY A 192 -17.78 -27.00 1.03
CA GLY A 192 -18.41 -27.08 -0.28
C GLY A 192 -19.56 -26.08 -0.35
N GLY A 193 -19.33 -24.95 -1.02
CA GLY A 193 -20.21 -23.77 -1.03
C GLY A 193 -19.82 -22.86 0.14
N ILE A 194 -19.21 -21.69 -0.04
CA ILE A 194 -19.76 -20.50 -0.73
C ILE A 194 -18.58 -19.70 -1.32
N ALA A 195 -18.35 -19.82 -2.64
CA ALA A 195 -17.24 -19.16 -3.34
C ALA A 195 -17.39 -17.62 -3.49
N ALA A 196 -18.53 -17.05 -3.08
CA ALA A 196 -18.81 -15.61 -3.17
C ALA A 196 -18.34 -14.79 -1.96
N VAL A 197 -18.31 -15.41 -0.76
CA VAL A 197 -17.97 -14.78 0.52
C VAL A 197 -16.52 -15.07 0.91
N ILE A 198 -16.01 -16.22 0.48
CA ILE A 198 -14.62 -16.62 0.72
C ILE A 198 -13.97 -16.83 -0.64
N ARG A 199 -12.92 -16.06 -0.90
CA ARG A 199 -11.93 -16.43 -1.91
C ARG A 199 -10.79 -17.04 -1.12
N SER A 200 -10.72 -18.37 -1.12
CA SER A 200 -9.79 -19.14 -0.27
C SER A 200 -8.33 -18.72 -0.39
N GLU A 201 -7.97 -18.09 -1.50
CA GLU A 201 -6.63 -17.55 -1.73
C GLU A 201 -6.50 -16.10 -1.25
N CYS A 202 -7.54 -15.26 -1.31
CA CYS A 202 -7.44 -13.84 -0.93
C CYS A 202 -7.82 -13.55 0.52
N GLY A 203 -8.97 -14.05 0.96
CA GLY A 203 -9.61 -13.63 2.21
C GLY A 203 -11.09 -13.96 2.28
N LYS A 204 -11.72 -13.53 3.36
CA LYS A 204 -13.18 -13.51 3.55
C LYS A 204 -13.67 -12.07 3.45
N SER A 205 -14.70 -11.84 2.64
CA SER A 205 -15.39 -10.55 2.52
C SER A 205 -16.87 -10.77 2.79
N GLU A 206 -17.36 -10.26 3.92
CA GLU A 206 -18.73 -10.43 4.38
C GLU A 206 -19.24 -9.16 5.06
N GLY A 207 -20.47 -8.74 4.71
CA GLY A 207 -21.05 -7.49 5.19
C GLY A 207 -20.18 -6.29 4.79
N ASN A 208 -19.68 -5.55 5.77
CA ASN A 208 -18.76 -4.42 5.58
C ASN A 208 -17.37 -4.73 6.17
N GLY A 209 -16.92 -5.98 6.11
CA GLY A 209 -15.63 -6.42 6.64
C GLY A 209 -14.85 -7.30 5.67
N PHE A 210 -13.52 -7.14 5.69
CA PHE A 210 -12.59 -7.99 4.96
C PHE A 210 -11.50 -8.53 5.89
N GLU A 211 -11.26 -9.83 5.85
CA GLU A 211 -10.16 -10.50 6.55
C GLU A 211 -9.27 -11.21 5.53
N PRO A 212 -7.99 -10.83 5.41
CA PRO A 212 -7.09 -11.47 4.46
C PRO A 212 -6.58 -12.82 5.00
N VAL A 213 -6.23 -13.75 4.08
CA VAL A 213 -5.59 -15.02 4.46
C VAL A 213 -4.18 -14.78 5.00
N HIS A 214 -3.43 -13.87 4.36
CA HIS A 214 -2.05 -13.54 4.68
C HIS A 214 -1.86 -12.04 4.93
N GLY A 215 -0.69 -11.66 5.47
CA GLY A 215 -0.27 -10.25 5.54
C GLY A 215 -0.97 -9.40 6.59
N LYS A 216 -1.64 -10.02 7.58
CA LYS A 216 -2.37 -9.31 8.65
C LYS A 216 -1.46 -8.35 9.44
N GLY A 217 -0.28 -8.79 9.87
CA GLY A 217 0.65 -7.97 10.64
C GLY A 217 1.21 -6.80 9.84
N ALA A 218 1.63 -7.06 8.60
CA ALA A 218 2.14 -6.04 7.68
C ALA A 218 1.06 -5.00 7.35
N ALA A 219 -0.17 -5.43 7.09
CA ALA A 219 -1.31 -4.53 6.88
C ALA A 219 -1.58 -3.68 8.13
N ALA A 220 -1.58 -4.27 9.33
CA ALA A 220 -1.78 -3.54 10.57
C ALA A 220 -0.72 -2.44 10.78
N ARG A 221 0.57 -2.76 10.59
CA ARG A 221 1.67 -1.79 10.71
C ARG A 221 1.59 -0.67 9.66
N ALA A 222 1.16 -0.98 8.44
CA ALA A 222 0.92 0.03 7.41
C ALA A 222 -0.25 0.96 7.75
N VAL A 223 -1.37 0.44 8.29
CA VAL A 223 -2.49 1.26 8.78
C VAL A 223 -2.03 2.16 9.93
N PHE A 224 -1.30 1.61 10.91
CA PHE A 224 -0.80 2.39 12.03
C PHE A 224 0.12 3.53 11.61
N TYR A 225 1.02 3.26 10.66
CA TYR A 225 1.85 4.28 10.04
C TYR A 225 0.99 5.36 9.36
N PHE A 226 0.00 4.96 8.56
CA PHE A 226 -0.84 5.90 7.82
C PHE A 226 -1.59 6.84 8.77
N LEU A 227 -2.18 6.31 9.85
CA LEU A 227 -2.86 7.10 10.88
C LEU A 227 -1.91 8.06 11.60
N LEU A 228 -0.67 7.64 11.85
CA LEU A 228 0.37 8.49 12.46
C LEU A 228 0.78 9.61 11.49
N ARG A 229 1.01 9.28 10.22
CA ARG A 229 1.52 10.19 9.18
C ARG A 229 0.45 11.19 8.70
N TYR A 230 -0.80 10.77 8.62
CA TYR A 230 -1.92 11.53 8.02
C TYR A 230 -3.11 11.67 8.99
N PRO A 231 -2.94 12.38 10.11
CA PRO A 231 -3.98 12.50 11.13
C PRO A 231 -5.22 13.22 10.57
N GLY A 232 -6.39 12.68 10.87
CA GLY A 232 -7.68 13.29 10.49
C GLY A 232 -8.13 13.04 9.05
N LEU A 233 -7.39 12.26 8.25
CA LEU A 233 -7.86 11.82 6.92
C LEU A 233 -8.75 10.59 6.96
N VAL A 234 -8.53 9.70 7.94
CA VAL A 234 -9.39 8.52 8.15
C VAL A 234 -10.47 8.89 9.14
N GLU A 235 -11.73 8.69 8.76
CA GLU A 235 -12.88 9.02 9.59
C GLU A 235 -13.07 8.01 10.73
N ALA A 236 -13.70 8.44 11.83
CA ALA A 236 -13.97 7.56 12.97
C ALA A 236 -14.84 6.35 12.61
N GLY A 237 -15.74 6.47 11.62
CA GLY A 237 -16.53 5.34 11.12
C GLY A 237 -15.73 4.34 10.28
N GLU A 238 -14.69 4.82 9.60
CA GLU A 238 -13.75 4.00 8.82
C GLU A 238 -12.73 3.28 9.72
N MET A 239 -12.47 3.81 10.91
CA MET A 239 -11.54 3.23 11.89
C MET A 239 -12.04 3.40 13.34
N PRO A 240 -13.09 2.66 13.76
CA PRO A 240 -13.59 2.68 15.11
C PRO A 240 -12.61 1.99 16.08
N PRO A 241 -12.75 2.21 17.41
CA PRO A 241 -11.84 1.66 18.41
C PRO A 241 -11.64 0.15 18.33
N GLU A 242 -12.70 -0.62 18.10
CA GLU A 242 -12.67 -2.09 18.03
C GLU A 242 -11.78 -2.57 16.87
N ARG A 243 -11.73 -1.81 15.77
CA ARG A 243 -10.84 -2.12 14.64
C ARG A 243 -9.38 -1.85 15.00
N THR A 244 -9.11 -0.86 15.85
CA THR A 244 -7.75 -0.57 16.32
C THR A 244 -7.25 -1.71 17.19
N GLU A 245 -8.09 -2.20 18.11
CA GLU A 245 -7.80 -3.36 18.96
C GLU A 245 -7.52 -4.62 18.13
N MET A 246 -8.35 -4.87 17.11
CA MET A 246 -8.13 -5.97 16.16
C MET A 246 -6.78 -5.85 15.42
N LEU A 247 -6.42 -4.66 14.93
CA LEU A 247 -5.13 -4.46 14.27
C LEU A 247 -3.94 -4.63 15.22
N VAL A 248 -4.10 -4.29 16.51
CA VAL A 248 -3.07 -4.57 17.53
C VAL A 248 -2.91 -6.08 17.68
N ALA A 249 -4.01 -6.83 17.79
CA ALA A 249 -3.97 -8.29 17.86
C ALA A 249 -3.31 -8.92 16.62
N TRP A 250 -3.59 -8.41 15.41
CA TRP A 250 -2.93 -8.84 14.18
C TRP A 250 -1.43 -8.57 14.20
N HIS A 251 -1.04 -7.38 14.63
CA HIS A 251 0.35 -6.98 14.76
C HIS A 251 1.12 -7.89 15.73
N GLU A 252 0.52 -8.23 16.87
CA GLU A 252 1.13 -9.10 17.88
C GLU A 252 1.23 -10.56 17.44
N ALA A 253 0.21 -11.06 16.72
CA ALA A 253 0.18 -12.43 16.22
C ALA A 253 1.10 -12.68 15.02
N ASP A 254 1.41 -11.64 14.24
CA ASP A 254 2.21 -11.70 13.01
C ASP A 254 3.42 -10.74 13.11
N PRO A 255 4.53 -11.17 13.73
CA PRO A 255 5.67 -10.32 14.05
C PRO A 255 6.43 -9.83 12.81
N VAL A 256 7.17 -8.73 12.96
CA VAL A 256 7.93 -8.11 11.87
C VAL A 256 8.94 -9.08 11.26
N THR A 257 8.84 -9.25 9.95
CA THR A 257 9.72 -10.13 9.15
C THR A 257 10.94 -9.39 8.58
N ASP A 258 11.93 -10.13 8.06
CA ASP A 258 13.06 -9.53 7.33
C ASP A 258 12.61 -8.81 6.05
N TRP A 259 11.55 -9.30 5.39
CA TRP A 259 10.95 -8.63 4.24
C TRP A 259 10.40 -7.25 4.62
N GLU A 260 9.75 -7.11 5.78
CA GLU A 260 9.25 -5.81 6.24
C GLU A 260 10.38 -4.86 6.64
N ARG A 261 11.44 -5.37 7.28
CA ARG A 261 12.64 -4.56 7.60
C ARG A 261 13.34 -4.08 6.34
N HIS A 262 13.55 -4.97 5.38
CA HIS A 262 14.06 -4.63 4.04
C HIS A 262 13.21 -3.55 3.38
N ARG A 263 11.89 -3.75 3.33
CA ARG A 263 10.94 -2.76 2.80
C ARG A 263 11.11 -1.41 3.49
N ASN A 264 11.12 -1.38 4.82
CA ASN A 264 11.24 -0.14 5.59
C ASN A 264 12.55 0.61 5.27
N ALA A 265 13.67 -0.12 5.18
CA ALA A 265 14.97 0.42 4.78
C ALA A 265 14.95 0.97 3.34
N ALA A 266 14.42 0.19 2.39
CA ALA A 266 14.33 0.59 1.00
C ALA A 266 13.41 1.82 0.80
N ILE A 267 12.31 1.89 1.54
CA ILE A 267 11.40 3.04 1.51
C ILE A 267 12.07 4.27 2.14
N PHE A 268 12.84 4.09 3.21
CA PHE A 268 13.63 5.19 3.79
C PHE A 268 14.61 5.79 2.78
N GLU A 269 15.31 4.96 1.99
CA GLU A 269 16.17 5.43 0.89
C GLU A 269 15.38 6.20 -0.19
N ARG A 270 14.15 5.76 -0.50
CA ARG A 270 13.32 6.34 -1.57
C ARG A 270 12.58 7.62 -1.16
N GLN A 271 11.95 7.64 0.02
CA GLN A 271 11.06 8.71 0.47
C GLN A 271 11.63 9.56 1.61
N GLY A 272 12.60 9.03 2.37
CA GLY A 272 13.29 9.71 3.45
C GLY A 272 12.70 9.48 4.84
N ASN A 273 11.56 8.81 4.96
CA ASN A 273 10.89 8.53 6.23
C ASN A 273 10.73 7.03 6.48
N ARG A 274 10.71 6.64 7.76
CA ARG A 274 10.57 5.25 8.22
C ARG A 274 9.19 4.99 8.81
N ASN A 275 8.78 3.73 8.83
CA ASN A 275 7.61 3.25 9.56
C ASN A 275 8.01 2.85 10.99
N PRO A 276 7.64 3.63 12.02
CA PRO A 276 8.04 3.33 13.40
C PRO A 276 7.49 2.00 13.91
N PHE A 277 6.37 1.51 13.39
CA PHE A 277 5.77 0.26 13.84
C PHE A 277 6.48 -0.98 13.29
N ILE A 278 7.40 -0.81 12.33
CA ILE A 278 8.32 -1.85 11.87
C ILE A 278 9.62 -1.81 12.70
N ASP A 279 10.15 -0.61 12.93
CA ASP A 279 11.40 -0.43 13.69
C ASP A 279 11.26 -0.69 15.19
N ASP A 280 10.13 -0.28 15.78
CA ASP A 280 9.76 -0.53 17.18
C ASP A 280 8.31 -1.05 17.26
N PRO A 281 8.12 -2.38 17.17
CA PRO A 281 6.80 -3.02 17.27
C PRO A 281 6.03 -2.67 18.55
N ALA A 282 6.72 -2.37 19.66
CA ALA A 282 6.06 -2.07 20.94
C ALA A 282 5.18 -0.81 20.87
N LEU A 283 5.42 0.08 19.90
CA LEU A 283 4.61 1.29 19.68
C LEU A 283 3.15 0.98 19.31
N ALA A 284 2.85 -0.20 18.75
CA ALA A 284 1.49 -0.56 18.36
C ALA A 284 0.58 -0.79 19.59
N ALA A 285 1.11 -1.41 20.64
CA ALA A 285 0.40 -1.71 21.88
C ALA A 285 0.37 -0.55 22.89
N ALA A 286 1.12 0.53 22.62
CA ALA A 286 1.18 1.68 23.51
C ALA A 286 -0.12 2.51 23.47
N PRO A 287 -0.64 2.99 24.62
CA PRO A 287 -1.78 3.88 24.64
C PRO A 287 -1.45 5.18 23.89
N ARG A 288 -2.14 5.45 22.78
CA ARG A 288 -1.94 6.70 22.05
C ARG A 288 -2.72 7.82 22.75
N PRO A 289 -2.10 8.98 23.06
CA PRO A 289 -2.86 10.14 23.46
C PRO A 289 -3.81 10.50 22.32
N ALA A 290 -5.09 10.74 22.64
CA ALA A 290 -6.07 11.18 21.66
C ALA A 290 -5.49 12.38 20.90
N ALA A 291 -5.41 12.28 19.58
CA ALA A 291 -5.02 13.40 18.74
C ALA A 291 -5.92 14.58 19.13
N ALA A 292 -5.33 15.64 19.69
CA ALA A 292 -6.07 16.84 20.01
C ALA A 292 -6.79 17.26 18.74
N ALA A 293 -8.12 17.19 18.76
CA ALA A 293 -8.98 17.61 17.67
C ALA A 293 -8.79 19.11 17.45
N GLY A 294 -7.74 19.46 16.72
CA GLY A 294 -7.48 20.80 16.24
C GLY A 294 -8.51 21.13 15.19
N ARG A 295 -9.69 21.59 15.64
CA ARG A 295 -10.66 22.28 14.80
C ARG A 295 -9.92 23.43 14.12
N ARG A 296 -9.78 23.36 12.80
CA ARG A 296 -9.47 24.56 12.01
C ARG A 296 -10.81 25.08 11.49
N HIS A 297 -11.09 26.33 11.89
CA HIS A 297 -12.14 27.17 11.34
C HIS A 297 -11.80 27.58 9.90
#